data_AF-A0A5J5IQY2-F1
#
_entry.id   AF-A0A5J5IQY2-F1
#
_cell.length_a   1.000
_cell.length_b   1.000
_cell.length_c   1.000
_cell.angle_alpha   90.00
_cell.angle_beta   90.00
_cell.angle_gamma   90.00
#
_symmetry.space_group_name_H-M   'P 1'
#
loop_
_entity.id
_entity.type
_entity.pdbx_description
1 polymer ?
#
loop_
_entity_poly.entity_id
_entity_poly.type
_entity_poly.pdbx_seq_one_letter_code
_entity_poly.pdbx_strand_id
1 'polypeptide(L)'
;MNATILPDNSHVQSEDQLLERAAALARSGHIGRAAHMLRERLILDPYDLSLRSTLAGIYRDGGHADQAARYMLGFGEYDPQATEAYLRWLAATGANEEQLRHLSVIPDEIPIPAEALIRQKQIRTAEIVSDPWEVMGWVCGGLFAVCAVVTVFVVYLVVIFGGAFARTVAIAGGGATAVAATLASAGVGVSCWRNGSRRAALVFGAISLVALAISITAFAALST
;
A
#
# COMPACT_ATOMS: atom_id res chain seq x y z
N MET A 1 -6.59 62.56 -26.30
CA MET A 1 -6.53 61.33 -27.11
C MET A 1 -6.16 60.20 -26.16
N ASN A 2 -7.15 59.44 -25.67
CA ASN A 2 -6.93 58.28 -24.83
C ASN A 2 -6.66 57.08 -25.75
N ALA A 3 -5.45 56.52 -25.69
CA ALA A 3 -5.13 55.28 -26.36
C ALA A 3 -5.79 54.14 -25.58
N THR A 4 -6.90 53.62 -26.10
CA THR A 4 -7.49 52.37 -25.63
C THR A 4 -6.51 51.24 -25.94
N ILE A 5 -5.81 50.74 -24.92
CA ILE A 5 -4.99 49.53 -25.02
C ILE A 5 -5.94 48.36 -25.18
N LEU A 6 -6.04 47.82 -26.39
CA LEU A 6 -6.79 46.59 -26.65
C LEU A 6 -6.02 45.41 -26.03
N PRO A 7 -6.68 44.53 -25.25
CA PRO A 7 -6.03 43.38 -24.65
C PRO A 7 -5.51 42.42 -25.74
N ASP A 8 -4.30 41.90 -25.52
CA ASP A 8 -3.66 40.92 -26.38
C ASP A 8 -4.36 39.57 -26.26
N ASN A 9 -5.23 39.28 -27.25
CA ASN A 9 -6.04 38.06 -27.31
C ASN A 9 -5.28 36.83 -27.84
N SER A 10 -3.97 36.93 -28.11
CA SER A 10 -3.18 35.80 -28.63
C SER A 10 -3.12 34.61 -27.67
N HIS A 11 -3.12 34.88 -26.36
CA HIS A 11 -3.10 33.85 -25.33
C HIS A 11 -4.43 33.06 -25.27
N VAL A 12 -5.57 33.75 -25.34
CA VAL A 12 -6.91 33.12 -25.30
C VAL A 12 -7.11 32.21 -26.52
N GLN A 13 -6.71 32.68 -27.71
CA GLN A 13 -6.79 31.86 -28.93
C GLN A 13 -5.90 30.61 -28.87
N SER A 14 -4.76 30.66 -28.17
CA SER A 14 -3.87 29.51 -28.02
C SER A 14 -4.43 28.45 -27.05
N GLU A 15 -5.19 28.86 -26.04
CA GLU A 15 -5.81 27.98 -25.06
C GLU A 15 -7.02 27.25 -25.66
N ASP A 16 -7.90 27.97 -26.34
CA ASP A 16 -9.07 27.37 -27.02
C ASP A 16 -8.63 26.30 -28.04
N GLN A 17 -7.58 26.59 -28.81
CA GLN A 17 -6.98 25.63 -29.74
C GLN A 17 -6.40 24.39 -29.03
N LEU A 18 -5.78 24.58 -27.86
CA LEU A 18 -5.24 23.50 -27.05
C LEU A 18 -6.37 22.58 -26.54
N LEU A 19 -7.42 23.18 -25.98
CA LEU A 19 -8.60 22.48 -25.46
C LEU A 19 -9.30 21.70 -26.58
N GLU A 20 -9.52 22.31 -27.74
CA GLU A 20 -10.14 21.67 -28.90
C GLU A 20 -9.31 20.48 -29.39
N ARG A 21 -7.98 20.65 -29.48
CA ARG A 21 -7.06 19.59 -29.90
C ARG A 21 -7.02 18.42 -28.91
N ALA A 22 -7.01 18.70 -27.60
CA ALA A 22 -7.06 17.67 -26.57
C ALA A 22 -8.39 16.90 -26.64
N ALA A 23 -9.51 17.60 -26.80
CA ALA A 23 -10.82 16.97 -26.96
C ALA A 23 -10.91 16.10 -28.22
N ALA A 24 -10.31 16.53 -29.35
CA ALA A 24 -10.23 15.73 -30.56
C ALA A 24 -9.38 14.45 -30.37
N LEU A 25 -8.27 14.55 -29.63
CA LEU A 25 -7.45 13.38 -29.28
C LEU A 25 -8.19 12.40 -28.36
N ALA A 26 -8.96 12.91 -27.40
CA ALA A 26 -9.77 12.07 -26.53
C ALA A 26 -10.86 11.32 -27.30
N ARG A 27 -11.58 12.02 -28.20
CA ARG A 27 -12.60 11.41 -29.08
C ARG A 27 -12.05 10.34 -30.02
N SER A 28 -10.76 10.42 -30.39
CA SER A 28 -10.08 9.40 -31.19
C SER A 28 -9.51 8.23 -30.35
N GLY A 29 -9.80 8.18 -29.05
CA GLY A 29 -9.35 7.13 -28.14
C GLY A 29 -7.93 7.34 -27.59
N HIS A 30 -7.27 8.44 -27.93
CA HIS A 30 -5.92 8.78 -27.44
C HIS A 30 -5.95 9.54 -26.12
N ILE A 31 -6.68 9.00 -25.13
CA ILE A 31 -6.92 9.63 -23.82
C ILE A 31 -5.61 10.01 -23.13
N GLY A 32 -4.62 9.12 -23.12
CA GLY A 32 -3.32 9.39 -22.49
C GLY A 32 -2.56 10.57 -23.10
N ARG A 33 -2.63 10.74 -24.44
CA ARG A 33 -1.98 11.88 -25.13
C ARG A 33 -2.73 13.18 -24.88
N ALA A 34 -4.07 13.13 -24.92
CA ALA A 34 -4.91 14.28 -24.60
C ALA A 34 -4.65 14.76 -23.16
N ALA A 35 -4.64 13.84 -22.21
CA ALA A 35 -4.40 14.13 -20.80
C ALA A 35 -2.99 14.67 -20.55
N HIS A 36 -1.96 14.12 -21.20
CA HIS A 36 -0.58 14.62 -21.09
C HIS A 36 -0.47 16.08 -21.52
N MET A 37 -1.05 16.41 -22.68
CA MET A 37 -1.01 17.76 -23.25
C MET A 37 -1.64 18.80 -22.30
N LEU A 38 -2.81 18.48 -21.73
CA LEU A 38 -3.46 19.37 -20.77
C LEU A 38 -2.70 19.44 -19.44
N ARG A 39 -2.12 18.33 -18.98
CA ARG A 39 -1.34 18.28 -17.74
C ARG A 39 -0.08 19.14 -17.82
N GLU A 40 0.64 19.12 -18.94
CA GLU A 40 1.80 19.99 -19.15
C GLU A 40 1.43 21.46 -19.03
N ARG A 41 0.28 21.86 -19.58
CA ARG A 41 -0.21 23.22 -19.45
C ARG A 41 -0.67 23.53 -18.02
N LEU A 42 -1.35 22.60 -17.37
CA LEU A 42 -1.81 22.73 -15.98
C LEU A 42 -0.65 22.85 -14.97
N ILE A 43 0.52 22.28 -15.27
CA ILE A 43 1.72 22.49 -14.43
C ILE A 43 2.19 23.95 -14.49
N LEU A 44 2.01 24.62 -15.63
CA LEU A 44 2.39 26.03 -15.82
C LEU A 44 1.34 26.99 -15.25
N ASP A 45 0.06 26.63 -15.36
CA ASP A 45 -1.04 27.36 -14.74
C ASP A 45 -1.94 26.41 -13.93
N PRO A 46 -1.59 26.13 -12.67
CA PRO A 46 -2.35 25.23 -11.82
C PRO A 46 -3.76 25.72 -11.45
N TYR A 47 -4.05 27.01 -11.63
CA TYR A 47 -5.32 27.62 -11.23
C TYR A 47 -6.37 27.59 -12.34
N ASP A 48 -5.98 27.17 -13.55
CA ASP A 48 -6.85 27.11 -14.71
C ASP A 48 -7.95 26.03 -14.57
N LEU A 49 -9.16 26.50 -14.24
CA LEU A 49 -10.36 25.68 -14.11
C LEU A 49 -10.81 25.07 -15.45
N SER A 50 -10.54 25.73 -16.58
CA SER A 50 -10.90 25.25 -17.92
C SER A 50 -10.08 24.01 -18.27
N LEU A 51 -8.76 24.06 -18.03
CA LEU A 51 -7.86 22.93 -18.22
C LEU A 51 -8.21 21.77 -17.28
N ARG A 52 -8.47 22.05 -15.98
CA ARG A 52 -8.86 21.02 -15.01
C ARG A 52 -10.17 20.33 -15.37
N SER A 53 -11.20 21.11 -15.68
CA SER A 53 -12.52 20.58 -16.02
C SER A 53 -12.48 19.75 -17.31
N THR A 54 -11.73 20.20 -18.31
CA THR A 54 -11.53 19.46 -19.57
C THR A 54 -10.75 18.17 -19.33
N LEU A 55 -9.66 18.22 -18.54
CA LEU A 55 -8.88 17.04 -18.19
C LEU A 55 -9.71 16.01 -17.42
N ALA A 56 -10.50 16.47 -16.44
CA ALA A 56 -11.39 15.62 -15.67
C ALA A 56 -12.50 15.01 -16.53
N GLY A 57 -13.06 15.79 -17.47
CA GLY A 57 -14.02 15.31 -18.47
C GLY A 57 -13.44 14.18 -19.32
N ILE A 58 -12.23 14.37 -19.86
CA ILE A 58 -11.53 13.36 -20.67
C ILE A 58 -11.33 12.05 -19.88
N TYR A 59 -10.94 12.13 -18.61
CA TYR A 59 -10.79 10.93 -17.78
C TYR A 59 -12.12 10.28 -17.45
N ARG A 60 -13.17 11.06 -17.18
CA ARG A 60 -14.51 10.55 -16.90
C ARG A 60 -15.09 9.80 -18.11
N ASP A 61 -14.99 10.41 -19.30
CA ASP A 61 -15.44 9.82 -20.56
C ASP A 61 -14.64 8.56 -20.91
N GLY A 62 -13.39 8.48 -20.44
CA GLY A 62 -12.52 7.30 -20.53
C GLY A 62 -12.80 6.19 -19.53
N GLY A 63 -13.75 6.37 -18.60
CA GLY A 63 -14.01 5.41 -17.52
C GLY A 63 -12.98 5.44 -16.37
N HIS A 64 -12.12 6.46 -16.33
CA HIS A 64 -11.09 6.66 -15.31
C HIS A 64 -11.54 7.68 -14.26
N ALA A 65 -12.63 7.37 -13.56
CA ALA A 65 -13.27 8.29 -12.62
C ALA A 65 -12.31 8.74 -11.50
N ASP A 66 -11.44 7.85 -11.01
CA ASP A 66 -10.41 8.15 -10.00
C ASP A 66 -9.45 9.26 -10.47
N GLN A 67 -9.01 9.21 -11.74
CA GLN A 67 -8.15 10.24 -12.31
C GLN A 67 -8.91 11.55 -12.55
N ALA A 68 -10.20 11.49 -12.86
CA ALA A 68 -11.02 12.70 -12.95
C ALA A 68 -11.12 13.40 -11.58
N ALA A 69 -11.36 12.64 -10.51
CA ALA A 69 -11.40 13.16 -9.14
C ALA A 69 -10.06 13.76 -8.71
N ARG A 70 -8.95 13.13 -9.08
CA ARG A 70 -7.59 13.62 -8.79
C ARG A 70 -7.38 15.08 -9.20
N TYR A 71 -7.80 15.48 -10.40
CA TYR A 71 -7.55 16.84 -10.92
C TYR A 71 -8.62 17.88 -10.51
N MET A 72 -9.76 17.43 -10.00
CA MET A 72 -10.82 18.31 -9.45
C MET A 72 -10.78 18.44 -7.92
N LEU A 73 -9.90 17.70 -7.24
CA LEU A 73 -9.79 17.75 -5.79
C LEU A 73 -9.41 19.16 -5.32
N GLY A 74 -10.26 19.78 -4.50
CA GLY A 74 -10.09 21.16 -4.03
C GLY A 74 -10.62 22.24 -4.99
N PHE A 75 -11.15 21.86 -6.15
CA PHE A 75 -11.67 22.78 -7.17
C PHE A 75 -13.10 22.39 -7.58
N GLY A 76 -14.10 22.88 -6.82
CA GLY A 76 -15.51 22.75 -7.19
C GLY A 76 -16.13 21.37 -6.90
N GLU A 77 -17.11 20.97 -7.73
CA GLU A 77 -17.87 19.73 -7.57
C GLU A 77 -17.05 18.51 -8.01
N TYR A 78 -16.92 17.54 -7.11
CA TYR A 78 -16.25 16.27 -7.35
C TYR A 78 -17.19 15.11 -7.01
N ASP A 79 -17.06 13.99 -7.73
CA ASP A 79 -17.79 12.77 -7.40
C ASP A 79 -17.20 12.15 -6.12
N PRO A 80 -17.99 11.98 -5.05
CA PRO A 80 -17.51 11.39 -3.80
C PRO A 80 -16.98 9.97 -3.99
N GLN A 81 -17.56 9.17 -4.88
CA GLN A 81 -17.15 7.78 -5.08
C GLN A 81 -15.81 7.69 -5.81
N ALA A 82 -15.64 8.47 -6.88
CA ALA A 82 -14.38 8.61 -7.58
C ALA A 82 -13.26 9.16 -6.67
N THR A 83 -13.60 10.12 -5.82
CA THR A 83 -12.67 10.72 -4.85
C THR A 83 -12.24 9.71 -3.81
N GLU A 84 -13.18 8.92 -3.26
CA GLU A 84 -12.87 7.82 -2.35
C GLU A 84 -11.92 6.79 -3.00
N ALA A 85 -12.15 6.44 -4.27
CA ALA A 85 -11.27 5.52 -5.00
C ALA A 85 -9.84 6.08 -5.14
N TYR A 86 -9.71 7.37 -5.49
CA TYR A 86 -8.43 8.05 -5.56
C TYR A 86 -7.72 8.14 -4.20
N LEU A 87 -8.44 8.52 -3.14
CA LEU A 87 -7.90 8.59 -1.78
C LEU A 87 -7.47 7.22 -1.25
N ARG A 88 -8.18 6.15 -1.63
CA ARG A 88 -7.78 4.78 -1.29
C ARG A 88 -6.49 4.37 -1.97
N TRP A 89 -6.34 4.68 -3.25
CA TRP A 89 -5.08 4.46 -3.97
C TRP A 89 -3.92 5.26 -3.36
N LEU A 90 -4.16 6.52 -2.97
CA LEU A 90 -3.18 7.34 -2.25
C LEU A 90 -2.81 6.76 -0.88
N ALA A 91 -3.79 6.24 -0.12
CA ALA A 91 -3.54 5.63 1.17
C ALA A 91 -2.68 4.36 1.04
N ALA A 92 -3.00 3.50 0.07
CA ALA A 92 -2.25 2.27 -0.21
C ALA A 92 -0.80 2.52 -0.66
N THR A 93 -0.55 3.65 -1.33
CA THR A 93 0.82 4.06 -1.71
C THR A 93 1.60 4.73 -0.58
N GLY A 94 0.97 4.95 0.58
CA GLY A 94 1.57 5.69 1.69
C GLY A 94 1.73 7.18 1.41
N ALA A 95 1.03 7.72 0.40
CA ALA A 95 1.24 9.08 -0.07
C ALA A 95 0.86 10.11 0.99
N ASN A 96 1.76 11.04 1.31
CA ASN A 96 1.49 12.14 2.25
C ASN A 96 0.70 13.29 1.56
N GLU A 97 0.34 14.33 2.32
CA GLU A 97 -0.38 15.49 1.78
C GLU A 97 0.41 16.19 0.66
N GLU A 98 1.72 16.33 0.81
CA GLU A 98 2.61 16.93 -0.19
C GLU A 98 2.59 16.13 -1.51
N GLN A 99 2.66 14.81 -1.44
CA GLN A 99 2.55 13.94 -2.60
C GLN A 99 1.16 13.99 -3.23
N LEU A 100 0.10 14.08 -2.42
CA LEU A 100 -1.26 14.32 -2.92
C LEU A 100 -1.31 15.63 -3.72
N ARG A 101 -0.78 16.74 -3.17
CA ARG A 101 -0.72 18.04 -3.85
C ARG A 101 0.04 17.95 -5.16
N HIS A 102 1.25 17.40 -5.12
CA HIS A 102 2.09 17.24 -6.30
C HIS A 102 1.43 16.37 -7.38
N LEU A 103 0.80 15.25 -6.98
CA LEU A 103 0.13 14.36 -7.93
C LEU A 103 -1.12 15.02 -8.54
N SER A 104 -1.94 15.70 -7.74
CA SER A 104 -3.14 16.41 -8.21
C SER A 104 -2.86 17.79 -8.81
N VAL A 105 -1.58 18.20 -8.86
CA VAL A 105 -1.14 19.53 -9.29
C VAL A 105 -1.88 20.62 -8.50
N ILE A 106 -2.17 20.40 -7.22
CA ILE A 106 -2.89 21.36 -6.37
C ILE A 106 -1.87 22.36 -5.81
N PRO A 107 -2.05 23.67 -6.03
CA PRO A 107 -1.25 24.72 -5.40
C PRO A 107 -1.30 24.66 -3.88
N ASP A 108 -0.24 25.11 -3.22
CA ASP A 108 -0.16 25.12 -1.75
C ASP A 108 -1.20 26.04 -1.12
N GLU A 109 -1.61 27.09 -1.83
CA GLU A 109 -2.58 28.08 -1.36
C GLU A 109 -4.02 27.54 -1.34
N ILE A 110 -4.29 26.47 -2.10
CA ILE A 110 -5.65 25.93 -2.20
C ILE A 110 -5.87 24.93 -1.06
N PRO A 111 -6.88 25.17 -0.21
CA PRO A 111 -7.19 24.26 0.87
C PRO A 111 -7.74 22.95 0.29
N ILE A 112 -7.10 21.84 0.64
CA ILE A 112 -7.67 20.53 0.38
C ILE A 112 -8.88 20.37 1.30
N PRO A 113 -10.02 19.87 0.82
CA PRO A 113 -11.19 19.66 1.66
C PRO A 113 -10.85 18.83 2.90
N ALA A 114 -11.22 19.31 4.08
CA ALA A 114 -10.86 18.67 5.33
C ALA A 114 -11.42 17.24 5.40
N GLU A 115 -12.60 17.00 4.81
CA GLU A 115 -13.17 15.66 4.69
C GLU A 115 -12.26 14.70 3.91
N ALA A 116 -11.57 15.15 2.86
CA ALA A 116 -10.69 14.31 2.06
C ALA A 116 -9.45 13.90 2.86
N LEU A 117 -8.86 14.82 3.63
CA LEU A 117 -7.70 14.53 4.49
C LEU A 117 -8.07 13.61 5.67
N ILE A 118 -9.21 13.86 6.31
CA ILE A 118 -9.73 12.99 7.38
C ILE A 118 -9.98 11.60 6.82
N ARG A 119 -10.60 11.51 5.64
CA ARG A 119 -10.91 10.24 4.99
C ARG A 119 -9.65 9.48 4.60
N GLN A 120 -8.66 10.16 4.03
CA GLN A 120 -7.35 9.57 3.72
C GLN A 120 -6.69 8.99 4.99
N LYS A 121 -6.69 9.74 6.09
CA LYS A 121 -6.16 9.25 7.38
C LYS A 121 -6.94 8.04 7.89
N GLN A 122 -8.27 8.04 7.78
CA GLN A 122 -9.11 6.92 8.17
C GLN A 122 -8.82 5.68 7.32
N ILE A 123 -8.69 5.82 6.00
CA ILE A 123 -8.37 4.70 5.11
C ILE A 123 -6.99 4.15 5.46
N ARG A 124 -5.98 5.01 5.59
CA ARG A 124 -4.62 4.60 5.98
C ARG A 124 -4.62 3.89 7.33
N THR A 125 -5.31 4.42 8.32
CA THR A 125 -5.36 3.80 9.67
C THR A 125 -6.11 2.48 9.63
N ALA A 126 -7.21 2.40 8.87
CA ALA A 126 -7.94 1.16 8.69
C ALA A 126 -7.04 0.11 8.03
N GLU A 127 -6.32 0.45 6.96
CA GLU A 127 -5.44 -0.47 6.24
C GLU A 127 -4.24 -0.93 7.08
N ILE A 128 -3.65 -0.05 7.88
CA ILE A 128 -2.57 -0.39 8.84
C ILE A 128 -3.09 -1.30 9.97
N VAL A 129 -4.31 -1.08 10.46
CA VAL A 129 -4.89 -1.87 11.56
C VAL A 129 -5.56 -3.16 11.04
N SER A 130 -5.87 -3.23 9.75
CA SER A 130 -6.66 -4.31 9.15
C SER A 130 -5.86 -5.34 8.36
N ASP A 131 -4.55 -5.49 8.58
CA ASP A 131 -3.94 -6.79 8.25
C ASP A 131 -3.94 -7.65 9.52
N PRO A 132 -5.07 -8.31 9.86
CA PRO A 132 -5.14 -9.18 11.03
C PRO A 132 -4.09 -10.30 10.97
N TRP A 133 -3.56 -10.58 9.77
CA TRP A 133 -2.45 -11.51 9.59
C TRP A 133 -1.10 -10.96 10.07
N GLU A 134 -0.87 -9.65 10.01
CA GLU A 134 0.34 -9.04 10.56
C GLU A 134 0.32 -9.11 12.09
N VAL A 135 -0.81 -8.73 12.70
CA VAL A 135 -0.99 -8.84 14.16
C VAL A 135 -0.90 -10.31 14.61
N MET A 136 -1.56 -11.22 13.91
CA MET A 136 -1.47 -12.67 14.18
C MET A 136 -0.04 -13.17 14.01
N GLY A 137 0.68 -12.71 12.99
CA GLY A 137 2.09 -13.03 12.75
C GLY A 137 3.00 -12.60 13.90
N TRP A 138 2.84 -11.36 14.38
CA TRP A 138 3.58 -10.85 15.55
C TRP A 138 3.23 -11.61 16.83
N VAL A 139 1.95 -11.93 17.06
CA VAL A 139 1.51 -12.74 18.21
C VAL A 139 2.09 -14.14 18.16
N CYS A 140 2.01 -14.83 17.01
CA CYS A 140 2.59 -16.16 16.81
C CYS A 140 4.10 -16.15 16.95
N GLY A 141 4.79 -15.14 16.40
CA GLY A 141 6.24 -14.98 16.52
C GLY A 141 6.67 -14.71 17.96
N GLY A 142 5.96 -13.85 18.68
CA GLY A 142 6.19 -13.57 20.10
C GLY A 142 5.98 -14.81 20.97
N LEU A 143 4.88 -15.54 20.75
CA LEU A 143 4.60 -16.79 21.46
C LEU A 143 5.68 -17.84 21.20
N PHE A 144 6.14 -17.97 19.95
CA PHE A 144 7.24 -18.85 19.58
C PHE A 144 8.54 -18.48 20.32
N ALA A 145 8.91 -17.20 20.34
CA ALA A 145 10.10 -16.73 21.03
C ALA A 145 10.05 -17.05 22.54
N VAL A 146 8.90 -16.82 23.19
CA VAL A 146 8.69 -17.17 24.60
C VAL A 146 8.83 -18.68 24.82
N CYS A 147 8.18 -19.50 24.01
CA CYS A 147 8.28 -20.96 24.08
C CYS A 147 9.73 -21.45 23.89
N ALA A 148 10.46 -20.86 22.95
CA ALA A 148 11.87 -21.20 22.72
C ALA A 148 12.75 -20.87 23.93
N VAL A 149 12.59 -19.68 24.53
CA VAL A 149 13.33 -19.27 25.74
C VAL A 149 13.01 -20.20 26.91
N VAL A 150 11.73 -20.51 27.13
CA VAL A 150 11.30 -21.44 28.18
C VAL A 150 11.91 -22.83 27.97
N THR A 151 11.88 -23.37 26.75
CA THR A 151 12.49 -24.68 26.48
C THR A 151 14.00 -24.65 26.74
N VAL A 152 14.73 -23.65 26.24
CA VAL A 152 16.18 -23.55 26.48
C VAL A 152 16.47 -23.50 27.97
N PHE A 153 15.71 -22.69 28.73
CA PHE A 153 15.88 -22.58 30.17
C PHE A 153 15.60 -23.90 30.91
N VAL A 154 14.50 -24.57 30.58
CA VAL A 154 14.14 -25.86 31.20
C VAL A 154 15.18 -26.93 30.88
N VAL A 155 15.60 -27.04 29.62
CA VAL A 155 16.65 -27.98 29.20
C VAL A 155 17.95 -27.70 29.94
N TYR A 156 18.34 -26.42 30.05
CA TYR A 156 19.56 -26.02 30.74
C TYR A 156 19.52 -26.38 32.24
N LEU A 157 18.41 -26.10 32.93
CA LEU A 157 18.25 -26.48 34.34
C LEU A 157 18.35 -28.00 34.51
N VAL A 158 17.64 -28.77 33.69
CA VAL A 158 17.63 -30.23 33.80
C VAL A 158 19.02 -30.83 33.53
N VAL A 159 19.78 -30.27 32.59
CA VAL A 159 21.17 -30.69 32.33
C VAL A 159 22.08 -30.36 33.50
N ILE A 160 21.99 -29.17 34.09
CA ILE A 160 22.81 -28.77 35.25
C ILE A 160 22.54 -29.67 36.46
N PHE A 161 21.26 -29.97 36.74
CA PHE A 161 20.89 -30.74 37.91
C PHE A 161 21.08 -32.26 37.74
N GLY A 162 21.67 -32.71 36.62
CA GLY A 162 22.15 -34.08 36.45
C GLY A 162 21.07 -35.16 36.58
N GLY A 163 19.81 -34.82 36.32
CA GLY A 163 18.70 -35.76 36.46
C GLY A 163 18.82 -36.90 35.47
N ALA A 164 18.54 -38.14 35.89
CA ALA A 164 18.49 -39.32 35.00
C ALA A 164 17.53 -39.13 33.80
N PHE A 165 16.62 -38.17 33.88
CA PHE A 165 15.66 -37.79 32.84
C PHE A 165 16.17 -36.72 31.86
N ALA A 166 17.41 -36.24 31.98
CA ALA A 166 17.90 -35.11 31.17
C ALA A 166 17.83 -35.37 29.67
N ARG A 167 18.14 -36.60 29.24
CA ARG A 167 18.02 -37.00 27.84
C ARG A 167 16.56 -36.95 27.36
N THR A 168 15.63 -37.51 28.12
CA THR A 168 14.20 -37.54 27.75
C THR A 168 13.60 -36.14 27.69
N VAL A 169 13.92 -35.29 28.66
CA VAL A 169 13.44 -33.91 28.70
C VAL A 169 14.03 -33.08 27.56
N ALA A 170 15.32 -33.25 27.24
CA ALA A 170 15.94 -32.56 26.11
C ALA A 170 15.31 -32.95 24.77
N ILE A 171 15.05 -34.25 24.54
CA ILE A 171 14.45 -34.73 23.29
C ILE A 171 12.98 -34.28 23.20
N ALA A 172 12.19 -34.43 24.26
CA ALA A 172 10.79 -34.01 24.28
C ALA A 172 10.64 -32.48 24.14
N GLY A 173 11.47 -31.71 24.86
CA GLY A 173 11.50 -30.25 24.77
C GLY A 173 11.92 -29.76 23.39
N GLY A 174 12.99 -30.32 22.83
CA GLY A 174 13.45 -30.00 21.47
C GLY A 174 12.41 -30.33 20.40
N GLY A 175 11.75 -31.49 20.51
CA GLY A 175 10.66 -31.89 19.62
C GLY A 175 9.47 -30.93 19.68
N ALA A 176 9.03 -30.54 20.88
CA ALA A 176 7.94 -29.58 21.05
C ALA A 176 8.26 -28.20 20.45
N THR A 177 9.48 -27.68 20.68
CA THR A 177 9.90 -26.38 20.11
C THR A 177 10.00 -26.44 18.59
N ALA A 178 10.46 -27.55 18.01
CA ALA A 178 10.56 -27.71 16.57
C ALA A 178 9.17 -27.79 15.88
N VAL A 179 8.17 -28.42 16.52
CA VAL A 179 6.77 -28.39 16.05
C VAL A 179 6.21 -26.97 16.10
N ALA A 180 6.44 -26.24 17.20
CA ALA A 180 6.01 -24.84 17.32
C ALA A 180 6.66 -23.95 16.25
N ALA A 181 7.97 -24.14 15.99
CA ALA A 181 8.70 -23.43 14.93
C ALA A 181 8.10 -23.70 13.55
N THR A 182 7.73 -24.95 13.28
CA THR A 182 7.12 -25.38 12.01
C THR A 182 5.79 -24.66 11.77
N LEU A 183 4.91 -24.66 12.77
CA LEU A 183 3.60 -23.99 12.66
C LEU A 183 3.73 -22.48 12.47
N ALA A 184 4.62 -21.84 13.25
CA ALA A 184 4.87 -20.41 13.15
C ALA A 184 5.43 -20.02 11.78
N SER A 185 6.46 -20.73 11.31
CA SER A 185 7.07 -20.47 9.98
C SER A 185 6.11 -20.76 8.82
N ALA A 186 5.26 -21.77 8.93
CA ALA A 186 4.27 -22.08 7.90
C ALA A 186 3.20 -20.97 7.81
N GLY A 187 2.74 -20.45 8.94
CA GLY A 187 1.82 -19.31 8.99
C GLY A 187 2.40 -18.06 8.32
N VAL A 188 3.65 -17.72 8.65
CA VAL A 188 4.36 -16.59 8.02
C VAL A 188 4.57 -16.83 6.51
N GLY A 189 4.90 -18.06 6.11
CA GLY A 189 5.07 -18.44 4.70
C GLY A 189 3.79 -18.22 3.87
N VAL A 190 2.64 -18.62 4.39
CA VAL A 190 1.33 -18.40 3.75
C VAL A 190 1.00 -16.91 3.63
N SER A 191 1.27 -16.13 4.68
CA SER A 191 1.08 -14.67 4.66
C SER A 191 1.96 -14.00 3.58
N CYS A 192 3.26 -14.34 3.55
CA CYS A 192 4.20 -13.82 2.55
C CYS A 192 3.79 -14.18 1.11
N TRP A 193 3.24 -15.38 0.90
CA TRP A 193 2.74 -15.81 -0.41
C TRP A 193 1.57 -14.95 -0.87
N ARG A 194 0.62 -14.67 0.03
CA ARG A 194 -0.57 -13.85 -0.26
C ARG A 194 -0.21 -12.39 -0.56
N ASN A 195 0.80 -11.85 0.10
CA ASN A 195 1.27 -10.47 -0.09
C ASN A 195 2.24 -10.32 -1.30
N GLY A 196 2.32 -11.33 -2.17
CA GLY A 196 3.09 -11.28 -3.42
C GLY A 196 4.61 -11.46 -3.26
N SER A 197 5.11 -11.64 -2.03
CA SER A 197 6.53 -11.85 -1.74
C SER A 197 6.92 -13.33 -1.89
N ARG A 198 7.00 -13.80 -3.14
CA ARG A 198 7.32 -15.20 -3.46
C ARG A 198 8.64 -15.69 -2.86
N ARG A 199 9.65 -14.81 -2.76
CA ARG A 199 10.95 -15.17 -2.18
C ARG A 199 10.86 -15.44 -0.68
N ALA A 200 10.16 -14.57 0.07
CA ALA A 200 9.99 -14.76 1.51
C ALA A 200 9.16 -16.01 1.80
N ALA A 201 8.10 -16.25 1.03
CA ALA A 201 7.28 -17.46 1.16
C ALA A 201 8.10 -18.76 1.01
N LEU A 202 9.01 -18.81 0.02
CA LEU A 202 9.89 -19.96 -0.18
C LEU A 202 10.89 -20.16 0.97
N VAL A 203 11.47 -19.08 1.48
CA VAL A 203 12.40 -19.13 2.62
C VAL A 203 11.69 -19.67 3.86
N PHE A 204 10.52 -19.14 4.20
CA PHE A 204 9.77 -19.60 5.36
C PHE A 204 9.24 -21.03 5.18
N GLY A 205 8.81 -21.42 3.99
CA GLY A 205 8.44 -22.80 3.68
C GLY A 205 9.61 -23.78 3.85
N ALA A 206 10.81 -23.39 3.43
CA ALA A 206 12.01 -24.21 3.64
C ALA A 206 12.36 -24.34 5.14
N ILE A 207 12.25 -23.26 5.91
CA ILE A 207 12.44 -23.28 7.37
C ILE A 207 11.44 -24.24 8.03
N SER A 208 10.17 -24.22 7.63
CA SER A 208 9.15 -25.13 8.15
C SER A 208 9.49 -26.60 7.87
N LEU A 209 9.96 -26.92 6.67
CA LEU A 209 10.34 -28.29 6.31
C LEU A 209 11.54 -28.79 7.13
N VAL A 210 12.55 -27.93 7.36
CA VAL A 210 13.70 -28.28 8.19
C VAL A 210 13.27 -28.50 9.65
N ALA A 211 12.46 -27.61 10.20
CA ALA A 211 11.95 -27.74 11.57
C ALA A 211 11.09 -29.01 11.75
N LEU A 212 10.28 -29.36 10.74
CA LEU A 212 9.49 -30.59 10.73
C LEU A 212 10.39 -31.83 10.71
N ALA A 213 11.43 -31.85 9.88
CA ALA A 213 12.38 -32.97 9.81
C ALA A 213 13.09 -33.18 11.17
N ILE A 214 13.54 -32.10 11.81
CA ILE A 214 14.14 -32.15 13.16
C ILE A 214 13.13 -32.73 14.15
N SER A 215 11.88 -32.27 14.12
CA SER A 215 10.82 -32.78 15.00
C SER A 215 10.63 -34.29 14.84
N ILE A 216 10.51 -34.78 13.61
CA ILE A 216 10.34 -36.20 13.30
C ILE A 216 11.52 -37.01 13.83
N THR A 217 12.75 -36.55 13.62
CA THR A 217 13.94 -37.26 14.12
C THR A 217 14.01 -37.30 15.65
N ALA A 218 13.61 -36.23 16.34
CA ALA A 218 13.56 -36.19 17.80
C ALA A 218 12.53 -37.19 18.34
N PHE A 219 11.33 -37.25 17.76
CA PHE A 219 10.30 -38.21 18.17
C PHE A 219 10.69 -39.66 17.88
N ALA A 220 11.35 -39.93 16.75
CA ALA A 220 11.87 -41.28 16.47
C ALA A 220 12.87 -41.72 17.54
N ALA A 221 13.76 -40.84 18.00
CA ALA A 221 14.73 -41.13 19.05
C ALA A 221 14.13 -41.36 20.45
N LEU A 222 12.88 -40.93 20.69
CA LEU A 222 12.13 -41.25 21.92
C LEU A 222 11.55 -42.67 21.90
N SER A 223 11.33 -43.25 20.72
CA SER A 223 10.74 -44.57 20.56
C SER A 223 11.75 -45.73 20.62
N THR A 224 13.04 -45.41 20.65
CA THR A 224 14.18 -46.34 20.71
C THR A 224 14.82 -46.37 22.09
#